data_AF-A0A8B7S928-F1
#
_entry.id   AF-A0A8B7S928-F1
#
_cell.length_a   1.000
_cell.length_b   1.000
_cell.length_c   1.000
_cell.angle_alpha   90.00
_cell.angle_beta   90.00
_cell.angle_gamma   90.00
#
_symmetry.space_group_name_H-M   'P 1'
#
loop_
_entity.id
_entity.type
_entity.pdbx_description
1 polymer ?
#
loop_
_entity_poly.entity_id
_entity_poly.type
_entity_poly.pdbx_seq_one_letter_code
_entity_poly.pdbx_strand_id
1 'polypeptide(L)'
;MAAAWIPVLCLGVCLLLLLLPESADSQGAVPIAITCFTRGLDIKKEKADVLCPGGCPLEEFSVYGNIVYASVSSICGAAIHRFSSSKSLDNIFFHFSCSEHPKIEFYLKNFTSAKDVLLAIKEVGFRGGNSNTGKALKHTAQKFFTPETGVRKGIPKVAVVFIDGWPSDDIEEAGIVAREFGVNVFIVSVAKPIPEELGMVQDVAFVDKAVCRTNGFFSYHMPNWFGTTKYVKPLVQKLCTHEQMMCSKTCYNSVNIAFLIDGSSSVGESNFRLMLEFVSNIAKIFEISDIGAKIAAVQFTYDQRTEFSFTDYSTKENVLAVIRNIRYMSGGTATGDAISFTMRNVFGPVRDSPNKNFLVVVTDGQSYDDVRGPAAAAQDAGITIFSVGVAWAPLDDLKDMASKPKEAHAFFTREFTGLEPIVSDVIRGICRDFLESQQ
;
A
#
# COMPACT_ATOMS: atom_id res chain seq x y z
N MET A 1 47.13 -4.74 49.35
CA MET A 1 48.23 -5.01 48.41
C MET A 1 48.03 -4.04 47.24
N ALA A 2 48.50 -2.80 47.42
CA ALA A 2 49.75 -2.26 46.86
C ALA A 2 49.65 -2.18 45.31
N ALA A 3 49.23 -1.03 44.76
CA ALA A 3 50.05 0.13 44.33
C ALA A 3 50.83 -0.17 43.03
N ALA A 4 50.80 0.63 41.96
CA ALA A 4 51.08 2.07 41.81
C ALA A 4 50.34 2.64 40.55
N TRP A 5 49.68 3.83 40.53
CA TRP A 5 50.21 5.22 40.49
C TRP A 5 51.06 5.47 39.21
N ILE A 6 50.80 6.38 38.23
CA ILE A 6 50.37 7.80 38.21
C ILE A 6 49.92 8.23 36.77
N PRO A 7 49.14 9.32 36.58
CA PRO A 7 48.60 9.84 35.31
C PRO A 7 49.42 11.00 34.70
N VAL A 8 49.02 11.50 33.51
CA VAL A 8 49.04 12.93 33.02
C VAL A 8 49.49 13.13 31.55
N LEU A 9 48.54 13.69 30.77
CA LEU A 9 48.56 14.66 29.66
C LEU A 9 49.55 14.61 28.45
N CYS A 10 48.89 14.77 27.28
CA CYS A 10 49.17 15.69 26.14
C CYS A 10 50.07 15.29 24.92
N LEU A 11 49.37 15.28 23.77
CA LEU A 11 49.73 15.80 22.42
C LEU A 11 50.76 15.05 21.54
N GLY A 12 50.26 14.50 20.42
CA GLY A 12 50.80 14.80 19.07
C GLY A 12 51.59 13.73 18.27
N VAL A 13 50.94 13.20 17.22
CA VAL A 13 51.45 12.91 15.85
C VAL A 13 52.39 11.69 15.57
N CYS A 14 51.82 10.71 14.83
CA CYS A 14 52.29 9.96 13.63
C CYS A 14 53.71 9.31 13.57
N LEU A 15 53.80 7.97 13.34
CA LEU A 15 54.23 7.33 12.07
C LEU A 15 54.21 5.78 12.12
N LEU A 16 53.98 5.18 10.94
CA LEU A 16 53.93 3.78 10.48
C LEU A 16 55.04 2.80 10.93
N LEU A 17 54.72 1.48 10.99
CA LEU A 17 55.40 0.43 10.21
C LEU A 17 54.67 -0.94 10.19
N LEU A 18 54.17 -1.29 9.00
CA LEU A 18 54.08 -2.58 8.28
C LEU A 18 53.86 -3.92 9.02
N LEU A 19 52.75 -4.61 8.68
CA LEU A 19 52.70 -6.07 8.57
C LEU A 19 52.02 -6.47 7.23
N LEU A 20 52.62 -7.47 6.59
CA LEU A 20 52.43 -7.95 5.22
C LEU A 20 51.05 -8.60 4.98
N PRO A 21 50.49 -8.52 3.76
CA PRO A 21 49.36 -9.37 3.38
C PRO A 21 49.83 -10.76 2.90
N GLU A 22 49.13 -11.80 3.35
CA GLU A 22 49.21 -13.14 2.78
C GLU A 22 48.75 -13.14 1.31
N SER A 23 49.40 -14.00 0.53
CA SER A 23 49.41 -14.09 -0.93
C SER A 23 48.04 -14.19 -1.59
N ALA A 24 47.79 -13.29 -2.54
CA ALA A 24 46.75 -13.40 -3.55
C ALA A 24 47.13 -14.49 -4.57
N ASP A 25 46.19 -15.39 -4.83
CA ASP A 25 46.23 -16.30 -5.97
C ASP A 25 46.13 -15.48 -7.26
N SER A 26 47.24 -15.36 -7.97
CA SER A 26 47.36 -14.61 -9.21
C SER A 26 46.97 -15.50 -10.39
N GLN A 27 45.71 -15.40 -10.84
CA GLN A 27 45.38 -15.67 -12.24
C GLN A 27 45.20 -14.32 -12.94
N GLY A 28 46.22 -13.93 -13.71
CA GLY A 28 46.29 -12.66 -14.41
C GLY A 28 45.17 -12.50 -15.44
N ALA A 29 44.13 -11.75 -15.07
CA ALA A 29 43.25 -11.11 -16.04
C ALA A 29 43.84 -9.74 -16.39
N VAL A 30 44.06 -9.48 -17.67
CA VAL A 30 44.46 -8.15 -18.14
C VAL A 30 43.31 -7.17 -17.83
N PRO A 31 43.58 -6.05 -17.14
CA PRO A 31 42.53 -5.09 -16.80
C PRO A 31 41.94 -4.47 -18.08
N ILE A 32 40.63 -4.33 -18.11
CA ILE A 32 39.90 -3.78 -19.25
C ILE A 32 40.12 -2.27 -19.26
N ALA A 33 40.76 -1.74 -20.31
CA ALA A 33 40.82 -0.30 -20.51
C ALA A 33 39.41 0.24 -20.78
N ILE A 34 38.98 1.21 -19.96
CA ILE A 34 37.64 1.82 -20.04
C ILE A 34 37.76 3.31 -20.38
N THR A 35 36.64 3.96 -20.68
CA THR A 35 36.57 5.42 -20.83
C THR A 35 36.12 6.07 -19.52
N CYS A 36 36.35 7.38 -19.36
CA CYS A 36 35.83 8.14 -18.20
C CYS A 36 34.29 8.03 -18.04
N PHE A 37 33.57 7.71 -19.12
CA PHE A 37 32.12 7.60 -19.17
C PHE A 37 31.61 6.17 -19.01
N THR A 38 32.50 5.19 -18.86
CA THR A 38 32.10 3.79 -18.71
C THR A 38 31.41 3.62 -17.37
N ARG A 39 30.14 3.19 -17.40
CA ARG A 39 29.31 2.96 -16.22
C ARG A 39 29.42 1.51 -15.77
N GLY A 40 29.09 1.24 -14.51
CA GLY A 40 29.05 -0.13 -13.98
C GLY A 40 28.18 -1.08 -14.82
N LEU A 41 27.10 -0.58 -15.42
CA LEU A 41 26.21 -1.34 -16.31
C LEU A 41 26.81 -1.65 -17.69
N ASP A 42 27.83 -0.92 -18.13
CA ASP A 42 28.49 -1.16 -19.42
C ASP A 42 29.45 -2.38 -19.34
N ILE A 43 29.74 -2.88 -18.13
CA ILE A 43 30.57 -4.05 -17.88
C ILE A 43 29.70 -5.30 -17.70
N LYS A 44 29.71 -6.17 -18.71
CA LYS A 44 28.91 -7.42 -18.74
C LYS A 44 29.45 -8.56 -17.86
N LYS A 45 30.57 -8.35 -17.16
CA LYS A 45 31.17 -9.35 -16.29
C LYS A 45 30.74 -9.12 -14.85
N GLU A 46 30.42 -10.19 -14.13
CA GLU A 46 30.07 -10.14 -12.71
C GLU A 46 31.22 -9.60 -11.85
N LYS A 47 32.47 -9.80 -12.29
CA LYS A 47 33.71 -9.23 -11.75
C LYS A 47 34.64 -8.86 -12.90
N ALA A 48 35.22 -7.67 -12.87
CA ALA A 48 36.23 -7.24 -13.83
C ALA A 48 37.20 -6.24 -13.21
N ASP A 49 38.48 -6.43 -13.49
CA ASP A 49 39.50 -5.40 -13.28
C ASP A 49 39.44 -4.42 -14.45
N VAL A 50 39.40 -3.13 -14.15
CA VAL A 50 39.27 -2.05 -15.15
C VAL A 50 40.35 -1.00 -14.95
N LEU A 51 40.76 -0.35 -16.04
CA LEU A 51 41.76 0.71 -16.04
C LEU A 51 41.16 2.01 -16.57
N CYS A 52 41.10 3.02 -15.71
CA CYS A 52 40.65 4.36 -16.06
C CYS A 52 41.73 5.14 -16.83
N PRO A 53 41.34 5.94 -17.85
CA PRO A 53 42.27 6.81 -18.55
C PRO A 53 42.64 8.01 -17.65
N GLY A 54 43.85 8.53 -17.81
CA GLY A 54 44.30 9.71 -17.07
C GLY A 54 43.53 10.98 -17.47
N GLY A 55 43.27 11.87 -16.51
CA GLY A 55 42.70 13.20 -16.76
C GLY A 55 41.17 13.29 -16.87
N CYS A 56 40.41 12.35 -16.30
CA CYS A 56 38.95 12.43 -16.28
C CYS A 56 38.44 13.69 -15.52
N PRO A 57 37.65 14.58 -16.16
CA PRO A 57 37.17 15.81 -15.54
C PRO A 57 36.06 15.55 -14.50
N LEU A 58 36.34 15.82 -13.22
CA LEU A 58 35.46 15.51 -12.08
C LEU A 58 34.08 16.18 -12.10
N GLU A 59 33.91 17.27 -12.84
CA GLU A 59 32.71 18.11 -12.81
C GLU A 59 31.61 17.64 -13.78
N GLU A 60 31.86 16.62 -14.62
CA GLU A 60 30.92 16.15 -15.64
C GLU A 60 30.19 14.83 -15.29
N PHE A 61 30.41 14.25 -14.11
CA PHE A 61 29.90 12.90 -13.80
C PHE A 61 28.89 12.85 -12.65
N SER A 62 27.79 12.13 -12.89
CA SER A 62 26.88 11.69 -11.83
C SER A 62 27.46 10.46 -11.11
N VAL A 63 27.79 10.60 -9.82
CA VAL A 63 28.24 9.50 -8.95
C VAL A 63 27.21 9.32 -7.83
N TYR A 64 26.55 8.16 -7.81
CA TYR A 64 25.47 7.86 -6.86
C TYR A 64 25.92 6.83 -5.85
N GLY A 65 25.86 7.16 -4.56
CA GLY A 65 26.30 6.31 -3.44
C GLY A 65 27.56 6.83 -2.74
N ASN A 66 27.82 6.37 -1.50
CA ASN A 66 28.96 6.81 -0.67
C ASN A 66 29.98 5.71 -0.35
N ILE A 67 29.56 4.45 -0.43
CA ILE A 67 30.37 3.24 -0.17
C ILE A 67 30.19 2.25 -1.32
N VAL A 68 28.98 2.22 -1.87
CA VAL A 68 28.49 1.32 -2.90
C VAL A 68 27.82 2.18 -3.97
N TYR A 69 28.30 2.11 -5.20
CA TYR A 69 27.86 3.01 -6.27
C TYR A 69 26.80 2.37 -7.17
N ALA A 70 25.82 3.15 -7.63
CA ALA A 70 24.82 2.68 -8.58
C ALA A 70 25.48 2.23 -9.90
N SER A 71 24.90 1.25 -10.59
CA SER A 71 25.42 0.73 -11.87
C SER A 71 25.47 1.79 -12.98
N VAL A 72 24.67 2.85 -12.87
CA VAL A 72 24.69 4.03 -13.75
C VAL A 72 25.83 5.01 -13.46
N SER A 73 26.50 4.89 -12.31
CA SER A 73 27.63 5.76 -11.96
C SER A 73 28.82 5.48 -12.86
N SER A 74 29.54 6.53 -13.26
CA SER A 74 30.86 6.37 -13.90
C SER A 74 31.78 5.58 -12.97
N ILE A 75 32.38 4.50 -13.50
CA ILE A 75 33.32 3.67 -12.72
C ILE A 75 34.54 4.50 -12.30
N CYS A 76 35.04 5.36 -13.19
CA CYS A 76 36.16 6.25 -12.93
C CYS A 76 35.79 7.42 -12.01
N GLY A 77 34.57 7.96 -12.12
CA GLY A 77 34.07 8.98 -11.18
C GLY A 77 33.90 8.42 -9.76
N ALA A 78 33.27 7.25 -9.63
CA ALA A 78 33.13 6.51 -8.37
C ALA A 78 34.49 6.21 -7.72
N ALA A 79 35.49 5.91 -8.58
CA ALA A 79 36.84 5.65 -8.17
C ALA A 79 37.51 6.84 -7.46
N ILE A 80 37.44 8.02 -8.10
CA ILE A 80 38.03 9.25 -7.55
C ILE A 80 37.26 9.71 -6.31
N HIS A 81 35.92 9.59 -6.30
CA HIS A 81 35.09 9.94 -5.15
C HIS A 81 35.49 9.18 -3.87
N ARG A 82 35.95 7.92 -3.99
CA ARG A 82 36.45 7.13 -2.85
C ARG A 82 37.85 7.57 -2.37
N PHE A 83 38.69 8.08 -3.26
CA PHE A 83 40.10 8.41 -3.00
C PHE A 83 40.38 9.92 -3.07
N SER A 84 39.50 10.75 -2.51
CA SER A 84 39.49 12.24 -2.53
C SER A 84 40.80 12.97 -2.12
N SER A 85 41.95 12.31 -2.04
CA SER A 85 43.25 12.88 -1.65
C SER A 85 44.37 12.73 -2.70
N SER A 86 44.20 12.02 -3.83
CA SER A 86 45.28 11.87 -4.83
C SER A 86 44.94 12.57 -6.15
N LYS A 87 45.62 13.69 -6.42
CA LYS A 87 45.65 14.35 -7.73
C LYS A 87 46.66 13.66 -8.66
N SER A 88 46.40 12.41 -9.04
CA SER A 88 46.67 11.87 -10.38
C SER A 88 46.08 10.45 -10.44
N LEU A 89 45.35 10.16 -11.52
CA LEU A 89 44.87 8.82 -11.83
C LEU A 89 46.00 8.07 -12.55
N ASP A 90 46.99 7.60 -11.79
CA ASP A 90 47.91 6.59 -12.30
C ASP A 90 47.56 5.25 -11.65
N ASN A 91 46.85 4.42 -12.42
CA ASN A 91 46.49 3.02 -12.15
C ASN A 91 45.72 2.75 -10.83
N ILE A 92 44.48 3.25 -10.72
CA ILE A 92 43.62 2.87 -9.59
C ILE A 92 42.78 1.63 -9.92
N PHE A 93 42.86 0.63 -9.04
CA PHE A 93 42.15 -0.65 -9.11
C PHE A 93 40.80 -0.56 -8.38
N PHE A 94 39.71 -1.03 -9.02
CA PHE A 94 38.37 -1.05 -8.44
C PHE A 94 37.64 -2.37 -8.66
N HIS A 95 37.01 -2.85 -7.58
CA HIS A 95 36.19 -4.07 -7.57
C HIS A 95 34.70 -3.69 -7.58
N PHE A 96 33.93 -4.22 -8.52
CA PHE A 96 32.48 -3.96 -8.69
C PHE A 96 31.71 -5.28 -8.90
N SER A 97 30.43 -5.34 -8.50
CA SER A 97 29.53 -6.52 -8.60
C SER A 97 28.10 -6.11 -9.03
N CYS A 98 27.42 -6.92 -9.86
CA CYS A 98 26.08 -6.69 -10.48
C CYS A 98 25.04 -7.85 -10.27
N SER A 99 23.72 -7.60 -10.13
CA SER A 99 22.66 -8.63 -10.11
C SER A 99 21.26 -8.19 -10.61
N GLU A 100 20.59 -9.08 -11.35
CA GLU A 100 19.31 -8.84 -12.04
C GLU A 100 18.06 -9.41 -11.35
N HIS A 101 18.22 -10.19 -10.27
CA HIS A 101 17.16 -10.97 -9.65
C HIS A 101 16.93 -10.63 -8.17
N PRO A 102 15.66 -10.52 -7.72
CA PRO A 102 15.37 -10.26 -6.32
C PRO A 102 15.80 -11.42 -5.43
N LYS A 103 16.42 -11.10 -4.31
CA LYS A 103 16.84 -12.06 -3.27
C LYS A 103 16.32 -11.58 -1.92
N ILE A 104 15.80 -12.52 -1.15
CA ILE A 104 15.43 -12.30 0.25
C ILE A 104 16.67 -12.64 1.10
N GLU A 105 17.17 -11.67 1.87
CA GLU A 105 18.35 -11.89 2.73
C GLU A 105 17.98 -12.65 4.01
N PHE A 106 16.80 -12.36 4.59
CA PHE A 106 16.23 -13.10 5.72
C PHE A 106 14.71 -12.83 5.79
N TYR A 107 13.94 -13.74 6.40
CA TYR A 107 12.49 -13.59 6.57
C TYR A 107 12.13 -12.94 7.92
N LEU A 108 10.86 -12.53 8.07
CA LEU A 108 10.34 -11.89 9.28
C LEU A 108 10.49 -12.77 10.54
N LYS A 109 10.50 -14.10 10.39
CA LYS A 109 10.66 -15.05 11.49
C LYS A 109 12.11 -15.36 11.89
N ASN A 110 13.10 -14.95 11.10
CA ASN A 110 14.50 -15.34 11.31
C ASN A 110 15.10 -14.76 12.61
N PHE A 111 14.65 -13.58 13.02
CA PHE A 111 15.20 -12.86 14.17
C PHE A 111 14.08 -12.36 15.08
N THR A 112 14.31 -12.43 16.39
CA THR A 112 13.37 -11.97 17.42
C THR A 112 13.84 -10.69 18.13
N SER A 113 15.11 -10.32 17.97
CA SER A 113 15.73 -9.14 18.58
C SER A 113 16.20 -8.14 17.54
N ALA A 114 16.00 -6.84 17.82
CA ALA A 114 16.48 -5.76 16.96
C ALA A 114 18.01 -5.78 16.81
N LYS A 115 18.76 -6.23 17.84
CA LYS A 115 20.22 -6.31 17.80
C LYS A 115 20.70 -7.30 16.73
N ASP A 116 20.03 -8.45 16.61
CA ASP A 116 20.43 -9.50 15.67
C ASP A 116 20.09 -9.10 14.24
N VAL A 117 18.95 -8.43 14.05
CA VAL A 117 18.58 -7.83 12.76
C VAL A 117 19.65 -6.80 12.32
N LEU A 118 20.13 -5.95 13.23
CA LEU A 118 21.18 -4.97 12.91
C LEU A 118 22.50 -5.65 12.51
N LEU A 119 22.85 -6.78 13.10
CA LEU A 119 24.02 -7.55 12.70
C LEU A 119 23.81 -8.18 11.32
N ALA A 120 22.66 -8.79 11.07
CA ALA A 120 22.34 -9.38 9.78
C ALA A 120 22.33 -8.33 8.65
N ILE A 121 21.83 -7.13 8.90
CA ILE A 121 21.84 -6.02 7.94
C ILE A 121 23.28 -5.62 7.56
N LYS A 122 24.24 -5.66 8.50
CA LYS A 122 25.64 -5.32 8.22
C LYS A 122 26.32 -6.32 7.29
N GLU A 123 25.86 -7.57 7.28
CA GLU A 123 26.37 -8.64 6.42
C GLU A 123 25.73 -8.64 5.02
N VAL A 124 24.73 -7.80 4.77
CA VAL A 124 24.09 -7.70 3.45
C VAL A 124 25.08 -7.14 2.44
N GLY A 125 25.55 -8.00 1.54
CA GLY A 125 26.45 -7.63 0.46
C GLY A 125 25.73 -6.85 -0.64
N PHE A 126 26.39 -5.82 -1.16
CA PHE A 126 25.93 -5.17 -2.39
C PHE A 126 26.05 -6.11 -3.57
N ARG A 127 24.98 -6.18 -4.35
CA ARG A 127 24.90 -7.04 -5.52
C ARG A 127 25.01 -6.27 -6.83
N GLY A 128 24.68 -4.98 -6.89
CA GLY A 128 24.59 -4.16 -8.12
C GLY A 128 23.56 -4.66 -9.15
N GLY A 129 23.67 -4.23 -10.41
CA GLY A 129 22.82 -4.63 -11.54
C GLY A 129 21.77 -3.60 -11.97
N ASN A 130 20.76 -4.04 -12.74
CA ASN A 130 19.63 -3.21 -13.15
C ASN A 130 18.64 -3.01 -12.00
N SER A 131 18.00 -1.84 -11.95
CA SER A 131 17.02 -1.48 -10.92
C SER A 131 15.64 -2.08 -11.22
N ASN A 132 15.54 -3.41 -11.24
CA ASN A 132 14.30 -4.17 -11.47
C ASN A 132 13.36 -4.11 -10.25
N THR A 133 12.94 -2.90 -9.90
CA THR A 133 12.14 -2.59 -8.70
C THR A 133 10.77 -3.25 -8.78
N GLY A 134 10.14 -3.28 -9.95
CA GLY A 134 8.85 -3.93 -10.16
C GLY A 134 8.91 -5.42 -9.83
N LYS A 135 9.86 -6.15 -10.41
CA LYS A 135 10.08 -7.58 -10.11
C LYS A 135 10.36 -7.82 -8.63
N ALA A 136 11.16 -6.98 -7.99
CA ALA A 136 11.48 -7.10 -6.57
C ALA A 136 10.26 -6.85 -5.67
N LEU A 137 9.46 -5.84 -5.99
CA LEU A 137 8.24 -5.53 -5.27
C LEU A 137 7.21 -6.65 -5.41
N LYS A 138 6.99 -7.15 -6.62
CA LYS A 138 6.09 -8.29 -6.89
C LYS A 138 6.54 -9.54 -6.14
N HIS A 139 7.83 -9.86 -6.18
CA HIS A 139 8.40 -10.99 -5.44
C HIS A 139 8.21 -10.86 -3.92
N THR A 140 8.41 -9.65 -3.38
CA THR A 140 8.22 -9.35 -1.96
C THR A 140 6.75 -9.51 -1.57
N ALA A 141 5.83 -8.92 -2.33
CA ALA A 141 4.40 -9.03 -2.08
C ALA A 141 3.91 -10.49 -2.03
N GLN A 142 4.38 -11.31 -2.97
CA GLN A 142 3.93 -12.70 -3.12
C GLN A 142 4.62 -13.70 -2.19
N LYS A 143 5.93 -13.55 -1.94
CA LYS A 143 6.73 -14.56 -1.22
C LYS A 143 7.20 -14.13 0.17
N PHE A 144 7.38 -12.84 0.40
CA PHE A 144 7.91 -12.36 1.68
C PHE A 144 6.80 -12.20 2.73
N PHE A 145 5.62 -11.75 2.33
CA PHE A 145 4.49 -11.52 3.24
C PHE A 145 3.52 -12.72 3.33
N THR A 146 4.04 -13.88 3.76
CA THR A 146 3.25 -15.09 3.97
C THR A 146 3.24 -15.50 5.46
N PRO A 147 2.24 -16.29 5.91
CA PRO A 147 2.25 -16.85 7.27
C PRO A 147 3.50 -17.68 7.55
N GLU A 148 3.97 -18.46 6.57
CA GLU A 148 5.16 -19.31 6.67
C GLU A 148 6.45 -18.52 6.88
N THR A 149 6.50 -17.27 6.42
CA THR A 149 7.67 -16.39 6.53
C THR A 149 7.60 -15.44 7.73
N GLY A 150 6.53 -15.49 8.54
CA GLY A 150 6.43 -14.76 9.81
C GLY A 150 5.44 -13.60 9.82
N VAL A 151 4.50 -13.52 8.86
CA VAL A 151 3.42 -12.52 8.90
C VAL A 151 2.46 -12.81 10.06
N ARG A 152 2.12 -11.76 10.80
CA ARG A 152 1.15 -11.80 11.91
C ARG A 152 -0.20 -11.27 11.46
N LYS A 153 -1.29 -11.91 11.91
CA LYS A 153 -2.65 -11.42 11.67
C LYS A 153 -2.86 -10.06 12.35
N GLY A 154 -3.60 -9.17 11.71
CA GLY A 154 -3.95 -7.84 12.26
C GLY A 154 -2.81 -6.80 12.26
N ILE A 155 -1.64 -7.13 11.72
CA ILE A 155 -0.51 -6.20 11.60
C ILE A 155 -0.40 -5.72 10.14
N PRO A 156 -0.35 -4.41 9.87
CA PRO A 156 -0.16 -3.89 8.51
C PRO A 156 1.12 -4.42 7.87
N LYS A 157 1.02 -4.89 6.63
CA LYS A 157 2.19 -5.26 5.83
C LYS A 157 2.76 -3.96 5.26
N VAL A 158 4.04 -3.72 5.47
CA VAL A 158 4.72 -2.49 5.03
C VAL A 158 5.99 -2.86 4.29
N ALA A 159 6.11 -2.39 3.05
CA ALA A 159 7.33 -2.51 2.25
C ALA A 159 7.92 -1.11 2.04
N VAL A 160 9.17 -0.91 2.47
CA VAL A 160 9.89 0.35 2.23
C VAL A 160 10.90 0.11 1.12
N VAL A 161 10.70 0.75 -0.02
CA VAL A 161 11.51 0.59 -1.22
C VAL A 161 12.37 1.85 -1.36
N PHE A 162 13.68 1.67 -1.22
CA PHE A 162 14.66 2.73 -1.49
C PHE A 162 15.07 2.66 -2.96
N ILE A 163 14.90 3.77 -3.67
CA ILE A 163 15.25 3.89 -5.10
C ILE A 163 16.16 5.10 -5.24
N ASP A 164 17.36 4.88 -5.76
CA ASP A 164 18.31 5.92 -6.15
C ASP A 164 18.23 6.06 -7.68
N GLY A 165 17.57 7.10 -8.17
CA GLY A 165 17.19 7.25 -9.58
C GLY A 165 15.79 6.70 -9.92
N TRP A 166 15.70 5.84 -10.95
CA TRP A 166 14.43 5.31 -11.49
C TRP A 166 14.48 3.80 -11.77
N PRO A 167 13.33 3.10 -11.75
CA PRO A 167 13.27 1.68 -12.07
C PRO A 167 13.60 1.41 -13.54
N SER A 168 14.19 0.25 -13.80
CA SER A 168 14.50 -0.25 -15.16
C SER A 168 13.37 -1.11 -15.74
N ASP A 169 12.34 -1.41 -14.95
CA ASP A 169 11.17 -2.19 -15.30
C ASP A 169 9.86 -1.47 -14.92
N ASP A 170 8.73 -2.00 -15.41
CA ASP A 170 7.41 -1.49 -15.05
C ASP A 170 7.06 -1.84 -13.60
N ILE A 171 6.78 -0.81 -12.80
CA ILE A 171 6.41 -0.92 -11.40
C ILE A 171 4.89 -0.88 -11.19
N GLU A 172 4.11 -0.51 -12.21
CA GLU A 172 2.66 -0.36 -12.10
C GLU A 172 1.99 -1.69 -11.75
N GLU A 173 2.28 -2.74 -12.52
CA GLU A 173 1.78 -4.09 -12.25
C GLU A 173 2.21 -4.58 -10.86
N ALA A 174 3.45 -4.31 -10.47
CA ALA A 174 3.96 -4.69 -9.15
C ALA A 174 3.25 -3.94 -8.02
N GLY A 175 2.92 -2.66 -8.23
CA GLY A 175 2.09 -1.86 -7.34
C GLY A 175 0.70 -2.47 -7.20
N ILE A 176 0.05 -2.87 -8.30
CA ILE A 176 -1.26 -3.54 -8.27
C ILE A 176 -1.18 -4.82 -7.44
N VAL A 177 -0.19 -5.68 -7.71
CA VAL A 177 -0.01 -6.93 -6.95
C VAL A 177 0.27 -6.64 -5.48
N ALA A 178 1.12 -5.67 -5.15
CA ALA A 178 1.37 -5.30 -3.76
C ALA A 178 0.08 -4.86 -3.05
N ARG A 179 -0.78 -4.08 -3.73
CA ARG A 179 -2.09 -3.66 -3.23
C ARG A 179 -3.03 -4.86 -3.02
N GLU A 180 -3.11 -5.79 -3.97
CA GLU A 180 -3.93 -7.01 -3.85
C GLU A 180 -3.53 -7.87 -2.64
N PHE A 181 -2.22 -7.94 -2.36
CA PHE A 181 -1.68 -8.67 -1.21
C PHE A 181 -1.75 -7.89 0.11
N GLY A 182 -2.31 -6.69 0.09
CA GLY A 182 -2.50 -5.87 1.28
C GLY A 182 -1.23 -5.18 1.78
N VAL A 183 -0.27 -4.91 0.89
CA VAL A 183 1.05 -4.36 1.23
C VAL A 183 1.06 -2.85 1.04
N ASN A 184 1.36 -2.13 2.11
CA ASN A 184 1.59 -0.68 2.09
C ASN A 184 3.00 -0.41 1.56
N VAL A 185 3.09 0.01 0.30
CA VAL A 185 4.37 0.32 -0.34
C VAL A 185 4.73 1.78 -0.08
N PHE A 186 5.87 2.01 0.54
CA PHE A 186 6.52 3.31 0.67
C PHE A 186 7.66 3.41 -0.32
N ILE A 187 7.64 4.43 -1.16
CA ILE A 187 8.74 4.72 -2.08
C ILE A 187 9.57 5.84 -1.49
N VAL A 188 10.83 5.52 -1.15
CA VAL A 188 11.84 6.48 -0.73
C VAL A 188 12.74 6.77 -1.93
N SER A 189 12.45 7.85 -2.64
CA SER A 189 13.29 8.32 -3.73
C SER A 189 14.47 9.10 -3.16
N VAL A 190 15.68 8.59 -3.40
CA VAL A 190 16.94 9.25 -3.12
C VAL A 190 17.43 9.87 -4.42
N ALA A 191 17.89 11.13 -4.37
CA ALA A 191 18.44 11.86 -5.53
C ALA A 191 17.54 11.74 -6.78
N LYS A 192 16.37 12.41 -6.75
CA LYS A 192 15.44 12.43 -7.89
C LYS A 192 16.14 12.77 -9.22
N PRO A 193 15.64 12.24 -10.36
CA PRO A 193 16.19 12.55 -11.68
C PRO A 193 16.24 14.07 -11.89
N ILE A 194 17.40 14.57 -12.33
CA ILE A 194 17.53 15.97 -12.75
C ILE A 194 16.82 16.18 -14.09
N PRO A 195 16.46 17.43 -14.48
CA PRO A 195 15.72 17.69 -15.72
C PRO A 195 16.35 17.08 -16.97
N GLU A 196 17.68 17.00 -17.02
CA GLU A 196 18.46 16.44 -18.12
C GLU A 196 18.32 14.90 -18.21
N GLU A 197 18.04 14.24 -17.09
CA GLU A 197 17.88 12.79 -16.99
C GLU A 197 16.43 12.34 -17.17
N LEU A 198 15.46 13.25 -17.13
CA LEU A 198 14.04 12.94 -17.30
C LEU A 198 13.74 12.22 -18.63
N GLY A 199 14.52 12.50 -19.68
CA GLY A 199 14.40 11.80 -20.97
C GLY A 199 14.81 10.32 -20.93
N MET A 200 15.51 9.89 -19.88
CA MET A 200 15.92 8.50 -19.67
C MET A 200 14.97 7.73 -18.74
N VAL A 201 14.03 8.44 -18.09
CA VAL A 201 13.04 7.86 -17.19
C VAL A 201 11.90 7.30 -18.04
N GLN A 202 11.75 5.97 -18.06
CA GLN A 202 10.69 5.32 -18.84
C GLN A 202 9.29 5.74 -18.41
N ASP A 203 9.09 5.88 -17.10
CA ASP A 203 7.83 6.30 -16.50
C ASP A 203 8.09 7.30 -15.39
N VAL A 204 7.80 8.58 -15.63
CA VAL A 204 8.03 9.66 -14.65
C VAL A 204 7.11 9.53 -13.43
N ALA A 205 5.95 8.87 -13.59
CA ALA A 205 4.96 8.68 -12.54
C ALA A 205 5.13 7.33 -11.80
N PHE A 206 6.29 6.66 -11.94
CA PHE A 206 6.55 5.36 -11.33
C PHE A 206 6.28 5.33 -9.81
N VAL A 207 6.60 6.42 -9.11
CA VAL A 207 6.34 6.55 -7.67
C VAL A 207 4.85 6.44 -7.39
N ASP A 208 4.04 7.23 -8.10
CA ASP A 208 2.60 7.33 -7.92
C ASP A 208 1.88 6.04 -8.28
N LYS A 209 2.39 5.30 -9.27
CA LYS A 209 1.87 4.01 -9.70
C LYS A 209 2.21 2.86 -8.74
N ALA A 210 3.38 2.93 -8.09
CA ALA A 210 3.84 1.91 -7.15
C ALA A 210 3.16 2.02 -5.78
N VAL A 211 2.89 3.24 -5.31
CA VAL A 211 2.32 3.47 -3.99
C VAL A 211 0.84 3.12 -3.92
N CYS A 212 0.34 3.03 -2.68
CA CYS A 212 -1.06 2.75 -2.41
C CYS A 212 -2.01 3.85 -2.91
N ARG A 213 -1.64 5.10 -2.61
CA ARG A 213 -2.41 6.31 -2.91
C ARG A 213 -1.44 7.44 -3.24
N THR A 214 -1.84 8.28 -4.19
CA THR A 214 -1.10 9.45 -4.65
C THR A 214 -1.39 10.70 -3.80
N ASN A 215 -1.45 10.54 -2.48
CA ASN A 215 -1.73 11.63 -1.53
C ASN A 215 -0.46 12.20 -0.87
N GLY A 216 0.72 11.81 -1.34
CA GLY A 216 2.01 12.23 -0.79
C GLY A 216 2.39 11.56 0.55
N PHE A 217 1.54 10.71 1.12
CA PHE A 217 1.85 10.01 2.37
C PHE A 217 2.88 8.90 2.15
N PHE A 218 2.64 8.06 1.14
CA PHE A 218 3.44 6.88 0.80
C PHE A 218 4.71 7.19 0.01
N SER A 219 4.85 8.42 -0.50
CA SER A 219 6.08 8.89 -1.12
C SER A 219 6.93 9.68 -0.13
N TYR A 220 8.24 9.47 -0.18
CA TYR A 220 9.20 10.19 0.63
C TYR A 220 10.43 10.51 -0.21
N HIS A 221 10.93 11.74 -0.10
CA HIS A 221 12.05 12.21 -0.89
C HIS A 221 13.24 12.54 0.00
N MET A 222 14.40 12.00 -0.35
CA MET A 222 15.68 12.33 0.25
C MET A 222 16.60 12.92 -0.83
N PRO A 223 17.23 14.09 -0.59
CA PRO A 223 18.03 14.74 -1.62
C PRO A 223 19.31 13.97 -1.95
N ASN A 224 19.88 13.26 -0.98
CA ASN A 224 21.08 12.44 -1.15
C ASN A 224 21.22 11.48 0.05
N TRP A 225 22.24 10.62 -0.01
CA TRP A 225 22.59 9.67 1.06
C TRP A 225 23.31 10.32 2.25
N PHE A 226 23.68 11.60 2.18
CA PHE A 226 24.38 12.28 3.27
C PHE A 226 23.38 12.83 4.30
N GLY A 227 23.68 12.65 5.59
CA GLY A 227 22.80 13.12 6.66
C GLY A 227 21.46 12.39 6.75
N THR A 228 21.40 11.11 6.33
CA THR A 228 20.20 10.26 6.37
C THR A 228 19.51 10.27 7.74
N THR A 229 20.26 10.44 8.83
CA THR A 229 19.74 10.55 10.19
C THR A 229 18.65 11.63 10.35
N LYS A 230 18.73 12.74 9.60
CA LYS A 230 17.70 13.79 9.58
C LYS A 230 16.37 13.32 8.98
N TYR A 231 16.44 12.38 8.04
CA TYR A 231 15.31 11.88 7.24
C TYR A 231 14.69 10.61 7.84
N VAL A 232 15.46 9.84 8.63
CA VAL A 232 14.97 8.62 9.27
C VAL A 232 13.82 8.90 10.25
N LYS A 233 13.94 9.92 11.12
CA LYS A 233 12.92 10.18 12.15
C LYS A 233 11.54 10.51 11.55
N PRO A 234 11.40 11.43 10.58
CA PRO A 234 10.12 11.66 9.90
C PRO A 234 9.58 10.44 9.15
N LEU A 235 10.46 9.66 8.51
CA LEU A 235 10.06 8.44 7.80
C LEU A 235 9.49 7.41 8.79
N VAL A 236 10.16 7.17 9.92
CA VAL A 236 9.67 6.28 10.98
C VAL A 236 8.33 6.75 11.54
N GLN A 237 8.14 8.07 11.72
CA GLN A 237 6.85 8.62 12.15
C GLN A 237 5.73 8.25 11.17
N LYS A 238 5.95 8.41 9.85
CA LYS A 238 4.98 7.97 8.83
C LYS A 238 4.71 6.46 8.90
N LEU A 239 5.77 5.65 9.00
CA LEU A 239 5.66 4.18 9.05
C LEU A 239 4.92 3.67 10.30
N CYS A 240 4.93 4.44 11.40
CA CYS A 240 4.24 4.09 12.63
C CYS A 240 2.78 4.58 12.69
N THR A 241 2.30 5.37 11.72
CA THR A 241 0.91 5.85 11.68
C THR A 241 -0.02 4.76 11.11
N HIS A 242 -0.44 3.82 11.96
CA HIS A 242 -1.23 2.66 11.56
C HIS A 242 -2.56 3.03 10.90
N GLU A 243 -3.20 4.12 11.34
CA GLU A 243 -4.48 4.61 10.80
C GLU A 243 -4.39 5.05 9.33
N GLN A 244 -3.19 5.34 8.83
CA GLN A 244 -2.96 5.77 7.45
C GLN A 244 -2.52 4.62 6.53
N MET A 245 -2.37 3.40 7.06
CA MET A 245 -1.96 2.19 6.33
C MET A 245 -3.14 1.56 5.59
N MET A 246 -3.61 2.26 4.57
CA MET A 246 -4.84 1.96 3.84
C MET A 246 -4.68 0.97 2.68
N CYS A 247 -3.50 0.35 2.50
CA CYS A 247 -3.32 -0.71 1.51
C CYS A 247 -3.54 -2.10 2.07
N SER A 248 -3.46 -2.29 3.38
CA SER A 248 -3.93 -3.54 3.97
C SER A 248 -5.42 -3.69 3.71
N LYS A 249 -5.84 -4.87 3.27
CA LYS A 249 -7.27 -5.19 3.19
C LYS A 249 -7.87 -5.10 4.59
N THR A 250 -8.76 -4.14 4.77
CA THR A 250 -9.52 -3.92 6.01
C THR A 250 -11.00 -3.80 5.66
N CYS A 251 -11.87 -3.91 6.67
CA CYS A 251 -13.28 -3.66 6.46
C CYS A 251 -13.56 -2.24 5.95
N TYR A 252 -12.71 -1.26 6.27
CA TYR A 252 -12.94 0.13 5.90
C TYR A 252 -12.65 0.44 4.44
N ASN A 253 -11.90 -0.40 3.72
CA ASN A 253 -11.42 -0.13 2.36
C ASN A 253 -11.55 -1.31 1.38
N SER A 254 -12.07 -2.47 1.79
CA SER A 254 -12.12 -3.68 0.94
C SER A 254 -13.53 -4.27 0.87
N VAL A 255 -14.53 -3.39 0.79
CA VAL A 255 -15.96 -3.73 0.85
C VAL A 255 -16.75 -3.00 -0.22
N ASN A 256 -17.74 -3.68 -0.78
CA ASN A 256 -18.79 -3.07 -1.61
C ASN A 256 -20.06 -3.01 -0.78
N ILE A 257 -20.56 -1.81 -0.50
CA ILE A 257 -21.76 -1.60 0.33
C ILE A 257 -22.85 -0.96 -0.52
N ALA A 258 -23.92 -1.70 -0.79
CA ALA A 258 -25.13 -1.12 -1.39
C ALA A 258 -26.13 -0.77 -0.30
N PHE A 259 -26.70 0.44 -0.37
CA PHE A 259 -27.82 0.85 0.45
C PHE A 259 -29.11 0.66 -0.33
N LEU A 260 -30.06 -0.06 0.26
CA LEU A 260 -31.42 -0.24 -0.27
C LEU A 260 -32.37 0.58 0.60
N ILE A 261 -32.80 1.71 0.06
CA ILE A 261 -33.46 2.79 0.82
C ILE A 261 -34.94 2.82 0.45
N ASP A 262 -35.78 2.66 1.46
CA ASP A 262 -37.23 2.75 1.31
C ASP A 262 -37.66 4.20 1.04
N GLY A 263 -38.25 4.42 -0.13
CA GLY A 263 -38.80 5.70 -0.58
C GLY A 263 -40.33 5.74 -0.52
N SER A 264 -40.96 4.82 0.22
CA SER A 264 -42.42 4.68 0.28
C SER A 264 -43.12 5.85 0.97
N SER A 265 -44.43 5.94 0.75
CA SER A 265 -45.29 7.00 1.27
C SER A 265 -45.39 7.03 2.80
N SER A 266 -45.17 5.90 3.49
CA SER A 266 -45.19 5.82 4.95
C SER A 266 -44.02 6.56 5.59
N VAL A 267 -42.86 6.57 4.93
CA VAL A 267 -41.67 7.28 5.40
C VAL A 267 -41.95 8.78 5.45
N GLY A 268 -42.38 9.36 4.32
CA GLY A 268 -42.56 10.80 4.18
C GLY A 268 -41.23 11.57 4.03
N GLU A 269 -41.28 12.73 3.38
CA GLU A 269 -40.08 13.46 2.93
C GLU A 269 -39.14 13.87 4.07
N SER A 270 -39.66 14.29 5.22
CA SER A 270 -38.85 14.70 6.38
C SER A 270 -38.06 13.54 6.97
N ASN A 271 -38.69 12.37 7.11
CA ASN A 271 -38.03 11.18 7.65
C ASN A 271 -37.08 10.56 6.63
N PHE A 272 -37.40 10.67 5.34
CA PHE A 272 -36.50 10.24 4.27
C PHE A 272 -35.15 10.98 4.34
N ARG A 273 -35.16 12.28 4.71
CA ARG A 273 -33.91 13.02 4.97
C ARG A 273 -33.08 12.43 6.12
N LEU A 274 -33.72 11.95 7.19
CA LEU A 274 -33.04 11.27 8.29
C LEU A 274 -32.48 9.91 7.86
N MET A 275 -33.18 9.16 7.00
CA MET A 275 -32.64 7.95 6.39
C MET A 275 -31.39 8.23 5.53
N LEU A 276 -31.41 9.30 4.72
CA LEU A 276 -30.24 9.71 3.93
C LEU A 276 -29.07 10.17 4.81
N GLU A 277 -29.35 10.80 5.95
CA GLU A 277 -28.32 11.15 6.93
C GLU A 277 -27.70 9.90 7.57
N PHE A 278 -28.51 8.92 7.95
CA PHE A 278 -28.04 7.61 8.42
C PHE A 278 -27.13 6.93 7.41
N VAL A 279 -27.55 6.84 6.15
CA VAL A 279 -26.74 6.28 5.05
C VAL A 279 -25.44 7.06 4.86
N SER A 280 -25.50 8.39 4.89
CA SER A 280 -24.32 9.27 4.79
C SER A 280 -23.33 9.04 5.93
N ASN A 281 -23.84 8.87 7.16
CA ASN A 281 -23.02 8.69 8.36
C ASN A 281 -22.30 7.34 8.34
N ILE A 282 -22.92 6.28 7.81
CA ILE A 282 -22.23 5.01 7.56
C ILE A 282 -21.17 5.19 6.46
N ALA A 283 -21.56 5.70 5.29
CA ALA A 283 -20.68 5.83 4.13
C ALA A 283 -19.42 6.66 4.42
N LYS A 284 -19.53 7.70 5.26
CA LYS A 284 -18.42 8.59 5.64
C LYS A 284 -17.26 7.87 6.34
N ILE A 285 -17.56 6.78 7.07
CA ILE A 285 -16.56 6.02 7.84
C ILE A 285 -15.69 5.15 6.93
N PHE A 286 -16.21 4.73 5.78
CA PHE A 286 -15.47 3.93 4.81
C PHE A 286 -14.58 4.79 3.91
N GLU A 287 -13.52 4.18 3.43
CA GLU A 287 -12.46 4.81 2.64
C GLU A 287 -12.72 4.59 1.15
N ILE A 288 -13.62 5.42 0.63
CA ILE A 288 -14.14 5.36 -0.74
C ILE A 288 -13.06 5.76 -1.74
N SER A 289 -12.74 4.85 -2.67
CA SER A 289 -11.82 5.07 -3.79
C SER A 289 -11.99 3.97 -4.85
N ASP A 290 -11.44 4.15 -6.04
CA ASP A 290 -11.50 3.13 -7.13
C ASP A 290 -10.99 1.75 -6.70
N ILE A 291 -9.99 1.75 -5.82
CA ILE A 291 -9.31 0.59 -5.26
C ILE A 291 -9.74 0.28 -3.81
N GLY A 292 -10.64 1.08 -3.25
CA GLY A 292 -11.05 1.04 -1.86
C GLY A 292 -12.47 0.50 -1.68
N ALA A 293 -13.15 1.04 -0.67
CA ALA A 293 -14.56 0.74 -0.48
C ALA A 293 -15.38 1.35 -1.63
N LYS A 294 -16.41 0.63 -2.09
CA LYS A 294 -17.35 1.11 -3.10
C LYS A 294 -18.74 1.20 -2.50
N ILE A 295 -19.44 2.29 -2.80
CA ILE A 295 -20.79 2.53 -2.30
C ILE A 295 -21.75 2.60 -3.48
N ALA A 296 -22.92 2.02 -3.32
CA ALA A 296 -24.04 2.17 -4.25
C ALA A 296 -25.32 2.49 -3.45
N ALA A 297 -26.29 3.12 -4.09
CA ALA A 297 -27.59 3.36 -3.49
C ALA A 297 -28.71 3.05 -4.49
N VAL A 298 -29.70 2.31 -4.01
CA VAL A 298 -30.94 2.01 -4.72
C VAL A 298 -32.08 2.48 -3.84
N GLN A 299 -32.96 3.30 -4.40
CA GLN A 299 -34.21 3.65 -3.78
C GLN A 299 -35.31 2.72 -4.32
N PHE A 300 -36.24 2.32 -3.46
CA PHE A 300 -37.35 1.46 -3.88
C PHE A 300 -38.70 1.92 -3.33
N THR A 301 -39.74 1.67 -4.12
CA THR A 301 -41.14 1.70 -3.71
C THR A 301 -41.84 0.42 -4.20
N TYR A 302 -42.80 0.53 -5.13
CA TYR A 302 -43.17 -0.58 -6.03
C TYR A 302 -42.14 -0.75 -7.15
N ASP A 303 -41.53 0.36 -7.58
CA ASP A 303 -40.47 0.39 -8.58
C ASP A 303 -39.10 0.57 -7.91
N GLN A 304 -38.04 0.11 -8.58
CA GLN A 304 -36.66 0.25 -8.10
C GLN A 304 -35.91 1.23 -8.97
N ARG A 305 -35.17 2.14 -8.32
CA ARG A 305 -34.34 3.14 -9.00
C ARG A 305 -32.93 3.09 -8.43
N THR A 306 -31.96 2.75 -9.28
CA THR A 306 -30.55 2.96 -8.97
C THR A 306 -30.28 4.46 -8.94
N GLU A 307 -29.96 4.99 -7.76
CA GLU A 307 -29.55 6.39 -7.61
C GLU A 307 -28.10 6.56 -8.08
N PHE A 308 -27.24 5.60 -7.74
CA PHE A 308 -25.89 5.44 -8.28
C PHE A 308 -25.33 4.04 -8.02
N SER A 309 -24.48 3.56 -8.92
CA SER A 309 -23.78 2.27 -8.86
C SER A 309 -22.38 2.40 -8.25
N PHE A 310 -21.74 1.25 -7.99
CA PHE A 310 -20.39 1.16 -7.42
C PHE A 310 -19.28 1.81 -8.26
N THR A 311 -19.55 2.09 -9.54
CA THR A 311 -18.59 2.64 -10.50
C THR A 311 -18.81 4.11 -10.83
N ASP A 312 -19.92 4.70 -10.37
CA ASP A 312 -20.32 6.04 -10.81
C ASP A 312 -19.53 7.15 -10.10
N TYR A 313 -19.11 6.89 -8.86
CA TYR A 313 -18.36 7.83 -8.04
C TYR A 313 -17.20 7.15 -7.31
N SER A 314 -16.01 7.73 -7.44
CA SER A 314 -14.77 7.21 -6.87
C SER A 314 -14.20 8.05 -5.73
N THR A 315 -14.87 9.12 -5.30
CA THR A 315 -14.43 9.96 -4.18
C THR A 315 -15.49 10.04 -3.09
N LYS A 316 -15.03 10.10 -1.84
CA LYS A 316 -15.90 10.18 -0.67
C LYS A 316 -16.80 11.41 -0.73
N GLU A 317 -16.25 12.55 -1.15
CA GLU A 317 -16.95 13.83 -1.23
C GLU A 317 -18.11 13.76 -2.24
N ASN A 318 -17.88 13.17 -3.41
CA ASN A 318 -18.91 13.04 -4.45
C ASN A 318 -20.03 12.08 -4.00
N VAL A 319 -19.67 10.92 -3.42
CA VAL A 319 -20.67 9.97 -2.89
C VAL A 319 -21.54 10.63 -1.83
N LEU A 320 -20.94 11.33 -0.86
CA LEU A 320 -21.70 12.02 0.20
C LEU A 320 -22.58 13.15 -0.36
N ALA A 321 -22.11 13.88 -1.39
CA ALA A 321 -22.91 14.91 -2.04
C ALA A 321 -24.12 14.34 -2.78
N VAL A 322 -23.95 13.21 -3.46
CA VAL A 322 -25.03 12.55 -4.22
C VAL A 322 -26.06 11.96 -3.28
N ILE A 323 -25.65 11.27 -2.20
CA ILE A 323 -26.57 10.71 -1.20
C ILE A 323 -27.51 11.80 -0.66
N ARG A 324 -26.96 12.97 -0.30
CA ARG A 324 -27.77 14.10 0.21
C ARG A 324 -28.78 14.67 -0.79
N ASN A 325 -28.55 14.46 -2.09
CA ASN A 325 -29.38 14.99 -3.16
C ASN A 325 -30.36 13.96 -3.76
N ILE A 326 -30.40 12.74 -3.22
CA ILE A 326 -31.40 11.74 -3.62
C ILE A 326 -32.81 12.31 -3.39
N ARG A 327 -33.65 12.23 -4.43
CA ARG A 327 -35.02 12.74 -4.40
C ARG A 327 -35.96 11.64 -3.94
N TYR A 328 -36.85 11.98 -3.02
CA TYR A 328 -37.90 11.10 -2.52
C TYR A 328 -38.88 10.70 -3.63
N MET A 329 -39.20 9.39 -3.73
CA MET A 329 -40.10 8.84 -4.75
C MET A 329 -41.57 8.87 -4.35
N SER A 330 -41.92 8.42 -3.13
CA SER A 330 -43.28 8.14 -2.68
C SER A 330 -43.96 6.99 -3.44
N GLY A 331 -44.52 6.02 -2.72
CA GLY A 331 -45.17 4.83 -3.30
C GLY A 331 -45.41 3.73 -2.25
N GLY A 332 -45.64 2.49 -2.70
CA GLY A 332 -45.69 1.33 -1.79
C GLY A 332 -44.30 0.80 -1.44
N THR A 333 -44.25 -0.39 -0.83
CA THR A 333 -43.04 -0.99 -0.27
C THR A 333 -42.87 -2.44 -0.79
N ALA A 334 -42.09 -2.65 -1.84
CA ALA A 334 -41.78 -3.96 -2.41
C ALA A 334 -40.29 -4.31 -2.20
N THR A 335 -39.95 -4.70 -0.97
CA THR A 335 -38.58 -4.96 -0.53
C THR A 335 -37.98 -6.22 -1.16
N GLY A 336 -38.76 -7.27 -1.40
CA GLY A 336 -38.28 -8.52 -2.00
C GLY A 336 -37.77 -8.31 -3.43
N ASP A 337 -38.58 -7.64 -4.26
CA ASP A 337 -38.22 -7.23 -5.62
C ASP A 337 -37.03 -6.26 -5.60
N ALA A 338 -36.97 -5.37 -4.62
CA ALA A 338 -35.85 -4.45 -4.44
C ALA A 338 -34.52 -5.17 -4.13
N ILE A 339 -34.54 -6.21 -3.29
CA ILE A 339 -33.36 -7.06 -3.03
C ILE A 339 -32.94 -7.77 -4.33
N SER A 340 -33.88 -8.36 -5.05
CA SER A 340 -33.63 -9.07 -6.31
C SER A 340 -33.07 -8.15 -7.41
N PHE A 341 -33.57 -6.91 -7.47
CA PHE A 341 -33.09 -5.88 -8.39
C PHE A 341 -31.65 -5.47 -8.06
N THR A 342 -31.36 -5.16 -6.80
CA THR A 342 -30.01 -4.76 -6.37
C THR A 342 -28.99 -5.88 -6.58
N MET A 343 -29.36 -7.13 -6.27
CA MET A 343 -28.51 -8.29 -6.54
C MET A 343 -28.11 -8.38 -8.02
N ARG A 344 -29.08 -8.24 -8.94
CA ARG A 344 -28.82 -8.37 -10.39
C ARG A 344 -28.10 -7.17 -10.99
N ASN A 345 -28.57 -5.96 -10.69
CA ASN A 345 -28.16 -4.75 -11.42
C ASN A 345 -27.00 -4.00 -10.75
N VAL A 346 -26.83 -4.16 -9.43
CA VAL A 346 -25.78 -3.44 -8.67
C VAL A 346 -24.64 -4.38 -8.30
N PHE A 347 -24.94 -5.56 -7.72
CA PHE A 347 -23.89 -6.53 -7.37
C PHE A 347 -23.44 -7.40 -8.54
N GLY A 348 -24.31 -7.67 -9.51
CA GLY A 348 -23.98 -8.47 -10.71
C GLY A 348 -22.70 -7.99 -11.42
N PRO A 349 -22.55 -6.69 -11.75
CA PRO A 349 -21.35 -6.15 -12.39
C PRO A 349 -20.06 -6.24 -11.56
N VAL A 350 -20.16 -6.39 -10.24
CA VAL A 350 -19.01 -6.47 -9.32
C VAL A 350 -18.85 -7.85 -8.68
N ARG A 351 -19.47 -8.88 -9.25
CA ARG A 351 -19.44 -10.26 -8.70
C ARG A 351 -18.01 -10.80 -8.57
N ASP A 352 -17.14 -10.46 -9.50
CA ASP A 352 -15.73 -10.90 -9.53
C ASP A 352 -14.79 -9.92 -8.78
N SER A 353 -15.35 -8.92 -8.10
CA SER A 353 -14.59 -7.98 -7.28
C SER A 353 -13.90 -8.70 -6.12
N PRO A 354 -12.65 -8.35 -5.77
CA PRO A 354 -11.99 -8.90 -4.58
C PRO A 354 -12.56 -8.35 -3.26
N ASN A 355 -13.48 -7.39 -3.32
CA ASN A 355 -14.13 -6.79 -2.16
C ASN A 355 -15.29 -7.66 -1.66
N LYS A 356 -15.54 -7.62 -0.35
CA LYS A 356 -16.68 -8.31 0.24
C LYS A 356 -17.97 -7.51 0.04
N ASN A 357 -19.06 -8.17 -0.35
CA ASN A 357 -20.34 -7.55 -0.69
C ASN A 357 -21.27 -7.49 0.53
N PHE A 358 -21.79 -6.30 0.82
CA PHE A 358 -22.73 -6.02 1.90
C PHE A 358 -23.93 -5.22 1.39
N LEU A 359 -25.12 -5.62 1.78
CA LEU A 359 -26.37 -4.92 1.51
C LEU A 359 -26.95 -4.39 2.81
N VAL A 360 -27.18 -3.09 2.91
CA VAL A 360 -27.88 -2.47 4.05
C VAL A 360 -29.26 -2.05 3.60
N VAL A 361 -30.29 -2.74 4.08
CA VAL A 361 -31.70 -2.45 3.81
C VAL A 361 -32.23 -1.53 4.92
N VAL A 362 -32.85 -0.42 4.54
CA VAL A 362 -33.47 0.54 5.48
C VAL A 362 -34.93 0.72 5.08
N THR A 363 -35.86 0.39 5.97
CA THR A 363 -37.32 0.43 5.71
C THR A 363 -38.11 0.83 6.96
N ASP A 364 -39.30 1.41 6.78
CA ASP A 364 -40.19 1.82 7.89
C ASP A 364 -41.47 0.97 8.01
N GLY A 365 -41.65 -0.01 7.13
CA GLY A 365 -42.92 -0.72 6.97
C GLY A 365 -42.78 -2.19 6.58
N GLN A 366 -43.93 -2.85 6.52
CA GLN A 366 -44.06 -4.22 6.02
C GLN A 366 -43.99 -4.24 4.50
N SER A 367 -43.29 -5.23 3.94
CA SER A 367 -43.25 -5.42 2.50
C SER A 367 -44.56 -6.01 1.97
N TYR A 368 -44.97 -5.60 0.76
CA TYR A 368 -46.13 -6.18 0.06
C TYR A 368 -45.83 -7.49 -0.66
N ASP A 369 -44.55 -7.87 -0.76
CA ASP A 369 -44.05 -9.08 -1.42
C ASP A 369 -43.24 -9.98 -0.47
N ASP A 370 -42.90 -11.20 -0.92
CA ASP A 370 -42.08 -12.12 -0.11
C ASP A 370 -40.62 -11.69 -0.13
N VAL A 371 -40.06 -11.45 1.06
CA VAL A 371 -38.67 -11.04 1.23
C VAL A 371 -37.70 -12.21 1.42
N ARG A 372 -38.20 -13.39 1.80
CA ARG A 372 -37.37 -14.55 2.19
C ARG A 372 -36.64 -15.15 1.01
N GLY A 373 -37.35 -15.40 -0.09
CA GLY A 373 -36.75 -15.95 -1.32
C GLY A 373 -35.63 -15.05 -1.87
N PRO A 374 -35.91 -13.76 -2.12
CA PRO A 374 -34.89 -12.80 -2.54
C PRO A 374 -33.71 -12.66 -1.59
N ALA A 375 -33.95 -12.59 -0.29
CA ALA A 375 -32.89 -12.47 0.71
C ALA A 375 -31.99 -13.73 0.75
N ALA A 376 -32.58 -14.92 0.63
CA ALA A 376 -31.81 -16.17 0.55
C ALA A 376 -30.95 -16.21 -0.72
N ALA A 377 -31.51 -15.85 -1.87
CA ALA A 377 -30.76 -15.79 -3.13
C ALA A 377 -29.57 -14.81 -3.09
N ALA A 378 -29.76 -13.64 -2.46
CA ALA A 378 -28.68 -12.67 -2.27
C ALA A 378 -27.59 -13.20 -1.32
N GLN A 379 -27.98 -13.90 -0.24
CA GLN A 379 -27.03 -14.58 0.66
C GLN A 379 -26.23 -15.68 -0.05
N ASP A 380 -26.89 -16.50 -0.86
CA ASP A 380 -26.24 -17.55 -1.66
C ASP A 380 -25.28 -16.96 -2.72
N ALA A 381 -25.55 -15.74 -3.20
CA ALA A 381 -24.64 -14.96 -4.05
C ALA A 381 -23.45 -14.34 -3.29
N GLY A 382 -23.30 -14.62 -1.98
CA GLY A 382 -22.21 -14.16 -1.14
C GLY A 382 -22.37 -12.72 -0.62
N ILE A 383 -23.59 -12.18 -0.66
CA ILE A 383 -23.93 -10.84 -0.15
C ILE A 383 -24.43 -10.96 1.29
N THR A 384 -23.76 -10.29 2.22
CA THR A 384 -24.22 -10.21 3.62
C THR A 384 -25.23 -9.07 3.76
N ILE A 385 -26.41 -9.37 4.28
CA ILE A 385 -27.53 -8.43 4.42
C ILE A 385 -27.67 -7.96 5.87
N PHE A 386 -27.66 -6.65 6.06
CA PHE A 386 -28.05 -5.96 7.28
C PHE A 386 -29.41 -5.29 7.04
N SER A 387 -30.38 -5.52 7.93
CA SER A 387 -31.71 -4.93 7.84
C SER A 387 -31.93 -3.95 9.00
N VAL A 388 -32.33 -2.73 8.69
CA VAL A 388 -32.61 -1.66 9.65
C VAL A 388 -34.06 -1.24 9.48
N GLY A 389 -34.88 -1.60 10.45
CA GLY A 389 -36.28 -1.20 10.51
C GLY A 389 -36.50 0.01 11.39
N VAL A 390 -37.41 0.87 10.97
CA VAL A 390 -37.83 2.06 11.73
C VAL A 390 -39.34 2.04 11.94
N ALA A 391 -39.81 2.67 13.01
CA ALA A 391 -41.22 2.89 13.29
C ALA A 391 -42.05 1.60 13.37
N TRP A 392 -42.72 1.22 12.29
CA TRP A 392 -43.68 0.12 12.25
C TRP A 392 -43.15 -1.11 11.51
N ALA A 393 -41.88 -1.10 11.09
CA ALA A 393 -41.23 -2.22 10.42
C ALA A 393 -41.31 -3.52 11.26
N PRO A 394 -41.90 -4.61 10.73
CA PRO A 394 -42.01 -5.86 11.47
C PRO A 394 -40.63 -6.49 11.75
N LEU A 395 -40.32 -6.74 13.02
CA LEU A 395 -39.02 -7.30 13.42
C LEU A 395 -38.75 -8.68 12.79
N ASP A 396 -39.79 -9.49 12.59
CA ASP A 396 -39.65 -10.80 11.98
C ASP A 396 -39.28 -10.71 10.50
N ASP A 397 -39.86 -9.76 9.75
CA ASP A 397 -39.49 -9.50 8.34
C ASP A 397 -38.04 -9.04 8.24
N LEU A 398 -37.59 -8.16 9.15
CA LEU A 398 -36.19 -7.73 9.22
C LEU A 398 -35.26 -8.93 9.44
N LYS A 399 -35.60 -9.80 10.40
CA LYS A 399 -34.84 -11.02 10.65
C LYS A 399 -34.88 -11.98 9.46
N ASP A 400 -35.98 -12.09 8.74
CA ASP A 400 -36.07 -12.94 7.57
C ASP A 400 -35.14 -12.46 6.45
N MET A 401 -35.00 -11.14 6.27
CA MET A 401 -34.08 -10.53 5.32
C MET A 401 -32.60 -10.61 5.73
N ALA A 402 -32.30 -10.38 7.02
CA ALA A 402 -30.93 -10.25 7.50
C ALA A 402 -30.11 -11.53 7.32
N SER A 403 -28.79 -11.43 7.16
CA SER A 403 -27.92 -12.61 7.18
C SER A 403 -27.72 -13.17 8.59
N LYS A 404 -27.22 -14.41 8.72
CA LYS A 404 -26.87 -14.97 10.04
C LYS A 404 -25.58 -14.32 10.59
N PRO A 405 -25.45 -14.13 11.93
CA PRO A 405 -26.49 -14.32 12.95
C PRO A 405 -27.53 -13.18 12.91
N LYS A 406 -28.82 -13.53 12.92
CA LYS A 406 -29.92 -12.60 12.67
C LYS A 406 -29.96 -11.47 13.70
N GLU A 407 -29.63 -11.79 14.95
CA GLU A 407 -29.62 -10.88 16.10
C GLU A 407 -28.56 -9.78 15.98
N ALA A 408 -27.50 -10.02 15.19
CA ALA A 408 -26.45 -9.03 14.96
C ALA A 408 -26.64 -8.23 13.67
N HIS A 409 -27.58 -8.64 12.80
CA HIS A 409 -27.78 -8.08 11.46
C HIS A 409 -29.16 -7.45 11.27
N ALA A 410 -30.11 -7.70 12.18
CA ALA A 410 -31.41 -7.05 12.22
C ALA A 410 -31.45 -6.01 13.34
N PHE A 411 -31.65 -4.75 12.96
CA PHE A 411 -31.76 -3.62 13.88
C PHE A 411 -33.15 -2.99 13.78
N PHE A 412 -33.65 -2.49 14.90
CA PHE A 412 -34.95 -1.84 14.96
C PHE A 412 -34.91 -0.62 15.88
N THR A 413 -35.53 0.47 15.44
CA THR A 413 -35.81 1.66 16.26
C THR A 413 -37.26 2.10 16.09
N ARG A 414 -37.86 2.64 17.15
CA ARG A 414 -39.25 3.16 17.10
C ARG A 414 -39.37 4.50 16.39
N GLU A 415 -38.29 5.27 16.36
CA GLU A 415 -38.26 6.62 15.78
C GLU A 415 -37.06 6.77 14.85
N PHE A 416 -37.21 7.59 13.81
CA PHE A 416 -36.16 7.89 12.83
C PHE A 416 -34.92 8.54 13.45
N THR A 417 -35.09 9.31 14.53
CA THR A 417 -33.99 9.87 15.33
C THR A 417 -33.11 8.78 15.97
N GLY A 418 -33.68 7.61 16.24
CA GLY A 418 -32.94 6.46 16.78
C GLY A 418 -32.08 5.72 15.76
N LEU A 419 -32.01 6.18 14.49
CA LEU A 419 -31.07 5.66 13.51
C LEU A 419 -29.62 6.03 13.83
N GLU A 420 -29.38 7.18 14.46
CA GLU A 420 -28.04 7.66 14.79
C GLU A 420 -27.19 6.65 15.60
N PRO A 421 -27.66 6.09 16.73
CA PRO A 421 -26.88 5.10 17.48
C PRO A 421 -26.62 3.80 16.70
N ILE A 422 -27.54 3.41 15.81
CA ILE A 422 -27.45 2.17 15.00
C ILE A 422 -26.28 2.23 14.00
N VAL A 423 -25.87 3.44 13.57
CA VAL A 423 -24.71 3.62 12.66
C VAL A 423 -23.49 2.86 13.17
N SER A 424 -23.17 2.99 14.46
CA SER A 424 -22.00 2.37 15.06
C SER A 424 -22.07 0.84 15.09
N ASP A 425 -23.27 0.29 15.29
CA ASP A 425 -23.49 -1.15 15.37
C ASP A 425 -23.46 -1.80 13.99
N VAL A 426 -24.01 -1.15 12.96
CA VAL A 426 -23.92 -1.62 11.57
C VAL A 426 -22.45 -1.65 11.11
N ILE A 427 -21.69 -0.59 11.36
CA ILE A 427 -20.25 -0.55 11.00
C ILE A 427 -19.49 -1.67 11.71
N ARG A 428 -19.73 -1.87 13.01
CA ARG A 428 -19.10 -2.94 13.78
C ARG A 428 -19.45 -4.32 13.23
N GLY A 429 -20.72 -4.52 12.84
CA GLY A 429 -21.19 -5.75 12.19
C GLY A 429 -20.48 -6.02 10.87
N ILE A 430 -20.47 -5.04 9.96
CA ILE A 430 -19.76 -5.14 8.66
C ILE A 430 -18.29 -5.50 8.89
N CYS A 431 -17.63 -4.84 9.83
CA CYS A 431 -16.22 -5.09 10.12
C CYS A 431 -15.95 -6.47 10.72
N ARG A 432 -16.82 -6.97 11.60
CA ARG A 432 -16.72 -8.33 12.14
C ARG A 432 -16.85 -9.37 11.03
N ASP A 433 -17.89 -9.27 10.22
CA ASP A 433 -18.19 -10.23 9.16
C ASP A 433 -17.13 -10.22 8.05
N PHE A 434 -16.57 -9.04 7.77
CA PHE A 434 -15.40 -8.93 6.90
C PHE A 434 -14.24 -9.80 7.40
N LEU A 435 -13.92 -9.73 8.70
CA LEU A 435 -12.81 -10.49 9.30
C LEU A 435 -13.07 -11.99 9.34
N GLU A 436 -14.32 -12.41 9.59
CA GLU A 436 -14.71 -13.82 9.61
C GLU A 436 -14.62 -14.45 8.22
N SER A 437 -14.92 -13.69 7.16
CA SER A 437 -14.83 -14.17 5.77
C SER A 437 -13.40 -14.41 5.25
N GLN A 438 -12.38 -14.01 6.01
CA GLN A 438 -10.96 -14.20 5.68
C GLN A 438 -10.34 -15.45 6.35
N GLN A 439 -11.12 -16.19 7.15
CA GLN A 439 -10.73 -17.48 7.73
C GLN A 439 -11.22 -18.62 6.85
#